data_AF-A0A165EUD7-F1
#
_entry.id   AF-A0A165EUD7-F1
#
_cell.length_a   1.000
_cell.length_b   1.000
_cell.length_c   1.000
_cell.angle_alpha   90.00
_cell.angle_beta   90.00
_cell.angle_gamma   90.00
#
_symmetry.space_group_name_H-M   'P 1'
#
loop_
_entity.id
_entity.type
_entity.pdbx_description
1 polymer ?
#
loop_
_entity_poly.entity_id
_entity_poly.type
_entity_poly.pdbx_seq_one_letter_code
_entity_poly.pdbx_strand_id
1 'polypeptide(L)'
;MDFKLTHNSPYNTQLVGPGLVYDVESRSKQTTFRRNGAEIAEIEWHDMRSSLLRMGGQSLKLNDFFPRTSSLSAKRKFTINGSVYTWSPNLKSMKLECDNVKVADFERHALRDSKLCVSQHAVNVLDAIVVTTICMWREEVESAAG
;
A
#
# COMPACT_ATOMS: atom_id res chain seq x y z
N MET A 1 -6.12 -11.56 8.99
CA MET A 1 -6.80 -11.58 7.68
C MET A 1 -5.69 -11.65 6.67
N ASP A 2 -5.66 -12.72 5.90
CA ASP A 2 -4.49 -13.01 5.09
C ASP A 2 -4.88 -12.88 3.63
N PHE A 3 -4.14 -12.05 2.91
CA PHE A 3 -4.31 -11.83 1.49
C PHE A 3 -3.15 -12.47 0.75
N LYS A 4 -3.48 -13.32 -0.23
CA LYS A 4 -2.51 -13.83 -1.19
C LYS A 4 -2.47 -12.89 -2.37
N LEU A 5 -1.27 -12.51 -2.79
CA LEU A 5 -1.08 -11.74 -4.00
C LEU A 5 -0.93 -12.69 -5.18
N THR A 6 -1.78 -12.52 -6.19
CA THR A 6 -1.54 -13.13 -7.49
C THR A 6 -0.67 -12.16 -8.29
N HIS A 7 0.49 -12.63 -8.77
CA HIS A 7 1.51 -11.88 -9.49
C HIS A 7 2.46 -11.02 -8.64
N ASN A 8 3.75 -11.07 -8.98
CA ASN A 8 4.84 -10.35 -8.31
C ASN A 8 5.11 -8.98 -8.97
N SER A 9 4.07 -8.17 -9.13
CA SER A 9 4.20 -6.83 -9.71
C SER A 9 3.36 -5.82 -8.93
N PRO A 10 3.92 -4.68 -8.49
CA PRO A 10 3.12 -3.60 -7.89
C PRO A 10 2.22 -2.91 -8.93
N TYR A 11 2.44 -3.15 -10.22
CA TYR A 11 1.70 -2.50 -11.29
C TYR A 11 0.37 -3.22 -11.56
N ASN A 12 0.37 -4.55 -11.58
CA ASN A 12 -0.83 -5.35 -11.82
C ASN A 12 -0.81 -6.54 -10.86
N THR A 13 -1.68 -6.49 -9.86
CA THR A 13 -1.79 -7.54 -8.85
C THR A 13 -3.22 -7.64 -8.33
N GLN A 14 -3.57 -8.82 -7.86
CA GLN A 14 -4.83 -9.05 -7.15
C GLN A 14 -4.49 -9.55 -5.75
N LEU A 15 -5.09 -8.94 -4.73
CA LEU A 15 -5.01 -9.39 -3.34
C LEU A 15 -6.29 -10.16 -3.02
N VAL A 16 -6.18 -11.46 -2.82
CA VAL A 16 -7.31 -12.35 -2.55
C VAL A 16 -7.28 -12.76 -1.08
N GLY A 17 -8.30 -12.34 -0.33
CA GLY A 17 -8.49 -12.67 1.09
C GLY A 17 -9.87 -13.26 1.38
N PRO A 18 -10.20 -13.50 2.67
CA PRO A 18 -11.48 -14.09 3.06
C PRO A 18 -12.68 -13.18 2.70
N GLY A 19 -13.38 -13.48 1.61
CA GLY A 19 -14.56 -12.74 1.15
C GLY A 19 -14.28 -11.36 0.54
N LEU A 20 -13.00 -11.03 0.31
CA LEU A 20 -12.57 -9.75 -0.26
C LEU A 20 -11.54 -9.99 -1.36
N VAL A 21 -11.72 -9.28 -2.47
CA VAL A 21 -10.77 -9.23 -3.57
C VAL A 21 -10.44 -7.77 -3.83
N TYR A 22 -9.14 -7.47 -3.85
CA TYR A 22 -8.65 -6.18 -4.32
C TYR A 22 -7.95 -6.36 -5.66
N ASP A 23 -8.33 -5.56 -6.64
CA ASP A 23 -7.68 -5.48 -7.94
C ASP A 23 -6.87 -4.18 -8.00
N VAL A 24 -5.59 -4.32 -8.34
CA VAL A 24 -4.66 -3.21 -8.56
C VAL A 24 -4.25 -3.26 -10.01
N GLU A 25 -4.60 -2.23 -10.76
CA GLU A 25 -4.34 -2.15 -12.18
C GLU A 25 -3.60 -0.85 -12.49
N SER A 26 -2.46 -0.96 -13.17
CA SER A 26 -1.67 0.20 -13.58
C SER A 26 -1.60 0.29 -15.09
N ARG A 27 -2.04 1.44 -15.62
CA ARG A 27 -1.96 1.80 -17.03
C ARG A 27 -1.21 3.11 -17.16
N SER A 28 -0.02 3.04 -17.78
CA SER A 28 0.86 4.21 -17.93
C SER A 28 1.17 4.87 -16.57
N LYS A 29 0.71 6.11 -16.37
CA LYS A 29 0.88 6.89 -15.14
C LYS A 29 -0.30 6.78 -14.17
N GLN A 30 -1.27 5.90 -14.40
CA GLN A 30 -2.41 5.75 -13.50
C GLN A 30 -2.41 4.36 -12.87
N THR A 31 -2.68 4.29 -11.56
CA THR A 31 -3.00 3.04 -10.86
C THR A 31 -4.37 3.16 -10.22
N THR A 32 -5.26 2.23 -10.53
CA THR A 32 -6.59 2.17 -9.95
C THR A 32 -6.67 0.99 -8.99
N PHE A 33 -7.31 1.22 -7.84
CA PHE A 33 -7.57 0.23 -6.81
C PHE A 33 -9.06 -0.04 -6.75
N ARG A 34 -9.45 -1.30 -6.87
CA ARG A 34 -10.85 -1.74 -6.76
C ARG A 34 -10.99 -2.77 -5.65
N ARG A 35 -12.07 -2.70 -4.88
CA ARG A 35 -12.48 -3.71 -3.91
C ARG A 35 -13.78 -4.34 -4.38
N ASN A 36 -13.77 -5.63 -4.66
CA ASN A 36 -14.91 -6.37 -5.20
C ASN A 36 -15.53 -5.67 -6.44
N GLY A 37 -14.68 -5.15 -7.33
CA GLY A 37 -15.07 -4.43 -8.54
C GLY A 37 -15.40 -2.94 -8.37
N ALA A 38 -15.62 -2.45 -7.15
CA ALA A 38 -15.87 -1.03 -6.89
C ALA A 38 -14.55 -0.26 -6.69
N GLU A 39 -14.37 0.87 -7.37
CA GLU A 39 -13.19 1.72 -7.19
C GLU A 39 -13.15 2.33 -5.78
N ILE A 40 -11.99 2.21 -5.12
CA ILE A 40 -11.76 2.74 -3.77
C ILE A 40 -10.69 3.84 -3.75
N ALA A 41 -9.76 3.81 -4.70
CA ALA A 41 -8.71 4.80 -4.84
C ALA A 41 -8.13 4.81 -6.26
N GLU A 42 -7.53 5.93 -6.61
CA GLU A 42 -6.74 6.11 -7.83
C GLU A 42 -5.46 6.88 -7.48
N ILE A 43 -4.34 6.51 -8.09
CA ILE A 43 -3.10 7.27 -8.04
C ILE A 43 -2.70 7.68 -9.44
N GLU A 44 -2.49 8.99 -9.62
CA GLU A 44 -1.83 9.56 -10.79
C GLU A 44 -0.35 9.78 -10.44
N TRP A 45 0.51 8.97 -11.07
CA TRP A 45 1.94 8.92 -10.85
C TRP A 45 2.67 10.00 -11.64
N HIS A 46 3.40 10.81 -10.89
CA HIS A 46 4.39 11.75 -11.41
C HIS A 46 5.75 11.38 -10.81
N ASP A 47 6.45 12.33 -10.19
CA ASP A 47 7.44 11.98 -9.18
C ASP A 47 6.73 11.67 -7.84
N MET A 48 7.40 10.99 -6.91
CA MET A 48 6.79 10.59 -5.63
C MET A 48 6.32 11.78 -4.77
N ARG A 49 6.82 13.00 -5.00
CA ARG A 49 6.41 14.22 -4.27
C ARG A 49 5.20 14.90 -4.90
N SER A 50 4.99 14.72 -6.20
CA SER A 50 3.92 15.34 -6.99
C SER A 50 2.80 14.39 -7.38
N SER A 51 2.95 13.09 -7.17
CA SER A 51 1.91 12.08 -7.41
C SER A 51 0.64 12.42 -6.63
N LEU A 52 -0.53 12.23 -7.26
CA LEU A 52 -1.83 12.57 -6.69
C LEU A 52 -2.58 11.30 -6.31
N LEU A 53 -3.07 11.23 -5.07
CA LEU A 53 -3.96 10.19 -4.58
C LEU A 53 -5.39 10.73 -4.53
N ARG A 54 -6.31 10.03 -5.18
CA ARG A 54 -7.75 10.19 -5.01
C ARG A 54 -8.28 9.03 -4.17
N MET A 55 -8.82 9.31 -2.98
CA MET A 55 -9.37 8.28 -2.08
C MET A 55 -10.43 8.91 -1.18
N GLY A 56 -11.55 8.21 -0.96
CA GLY A 56 -12.63 8.71 -0.08
C GLY A 56 -13.24 10.05 -0.51
N GLY A 57 -13.30 10.30 -1.82
CA GLY A 57 -13.81 11.56 -2.39
C GLY A 57 -12.87 12.76 -2.27
N GLN A 58 -11.68 12.58 -1.71
CA GLN A 58 -10.65 13.60 -1.60
C GLN A 58 -9.55 13.37 -2.63
N SER A 59 -8.96 14.46 -3.12
CA SER A 59 -7.75 14.45 -3.95
C SER A 59 -6.65 15.18 -3.21
N LEU A 60 -5.54 14.49 -2.93
CA LEU A 60 -4.40 15.06 -2.23
C LEU A 60 -3.09 14.56 -2.81
N LYS A 61 -1.98 15.26 -2.53
CA LYS A 61 -0.66 14.76 -2.91
C LYS A 61 -0.36 13.49 -2.11
N LEU A 62 0.19 12.48 -2.78
CA LEU A 62 0.58 11.22 -2.15
C LEU A 62 1.57 11.45 -1.02
N ASN A 63 2.48 12.42 -1.16
CA ASN A 63 3.44 12.77 -0.11
C ASN A 63 2.80 13.50 1.08
N ASP A 64 1.66 14.15 0.91
CA ASP A 64 0.91 14.76 2.02
C ASP A 64 0.12 13.69 2.78
N PHE A 65 -0.43 12.71 2.04
CA PHE A 65 -1.11 11.54 2.62
C PHE A 65 -0.15 10.60 3.34
N PHE A 66 0.95 10.29 2.67
CA PHE A 66 1.87 9.20 3.00
C PHE A 66 3.33 9.69 3.00
N PRO A 67 3.68 10.68 3.84
CA PRO A 67 5.02 11.23 3.92
C PRO A 67 6.04 10.22 4.46
N ARG A 68 7.31 10.43 4.09
CA ARG A 68 8.44 9.79 4.80
C ARG A 68 8.54 10.32 6.24
N THR A 69 8.99 9.48 7.16
CA THR A 69 9.17 9.88 8.57
C THR A 69 10.36 10.82 8.76
N SER A 70 11.38 10.70 7.90
CA SER A 70 12.53 11.61 7.82
C SER A 70 13.16 11.53 6.42
N SER A 71 14.04 12.46 6.07
CA SER A 71 14.66 12.55 4.74
C SER A 71 15.48 11.31 4.35
N LEU A 72 16.15 10.68 5.34
CA LEU A 72 17.00 9.50 5.16
C LEU A 72 16.28 8.18 5.42
N SER A 73 15.04 8.23 5.92
CA SER A 73 14.28 7.04 6.28
C SER A 73 13.43 6.57 5.11
N ALA A 74 13.48 5.26 4.84
CA ALA A 74 12.52 4.59 3.95
C ALA A 74 11.16 4.34 4.63
N LYS A 75 11.02 4.64 5.93
CA LYS A 75 9.74 4.54 6.64
C LYS A 75 8.80 5.63 6.16
N ARG A 76 7.53 5.27 6.00
CA ARG A 76 6.45 6.18 5.66
C ARG A 76 5.30 6.04 6.62
N LYS A 77 4.54 7.11 6.82
CA LYS A 77 3.40 7.13 7.73
C LYS A 77 2.17 7.74 7.08
N PHE A 78 0.98 7.30 7.49
CA PHE A 78 -0.29 7.93 7.13
C PHE A 78 -1.17 8.04 8.37
N THR A 79 -2.16 8.93 8.33
CA THR A 79 -3.10 9.16 9.44
C THR A 79 -4.52 8.91 8.96
N ILE A 80 -5.25 8.04 9.66
CA ILE A 80 -6.68 7.78 9.42
C ILE A 80 -7.39 7.68 10.76
N ASN A 81 -8.56 8.32 10.88
CA ASN A 81 -9.39 8.33 12.10
C ASN A 81 -8.63 8.79 13.36
N GLY A 82 -7.66 9.70 13.20
CA GLY A 82 -6.83 10.21 14.29
C GLY A 82 -5.64 9.32 14.69
N SER A 83 -5.57 8.09 14.18
CA SER A 83 -4.47 7.15 14.43
C SER A 83 -3.37 7.26 13.38
N VAL A 84 -2.12 7.17 13.81
CA VAL A 84 -0.94 7.21 12.94
C VAL A 84 -0.42 5.81 12.68
N TYR A 85 -0.34 5.45 11.41
CA TYR A 85 0.15 4.16 10.95
C TYR A 85 1.51 4.35 10.28
N THR A 86 2.52 3.55 10.65
CA THR A 86 3.87 3.65 10.10
C THR A 86 4.29 2.34 9.43
N TRP A 87 4.58 2.42 8.14
CA TRP A 87 5.27 1.37 7.40
C TRP A 87 6.77 1.45 7.65
N SER A 88 7.35 0.33 8.06
CA SER A 88 8.79 0.13 8.21
C SER A 88 9.24 -0.98 7.27
N PRO A 89 10.03 -0.67 6.22
CA PRO A 89 10.59 -1.68 5.35
C PRO A 89 11.71 -2.46 6.05
N ASN A 90 11.81 -3.74 5.73
CA ASN A 90 12.85 -4.69 6.11
C ASN A 90 13.32 -5.41 4.84
N LEU A 91 14.43 -6.15 4.91
CA LEU A 91 15.11 -6.73 3.73
C LEU A 91 14.19 -7.46 2.73
N LYS A 92 13.17 -8.19 3.22
CA LYS A 92 12.22 -8.96 2.38
C LYS A 92 10.75 -8.78 2.80
N SER A 93 10.47 -7.82 3.67
CA SER A 93 9.12 -7.60 4.20
C SER A 93 8.91 -6.15 4.57
N MET A 94 7.66 -5.76 4.77
CA MET A 94 7.31 -4.45 5.30
C MET A 94 6.34 -4.65 6.44
N LYS A 95 6.55 -3.94 7.55
CA LYS A 95 5.68 -4.00 8.72
C LYS A 95 4.92 -2.71 8.87
N LEU A 96 3.62 -2.80 9.12
CA LEU A 96 2.78 -1.66 9.50
C LEU A 96 2.50 -1.70 10.99
N GLU A 97 2.70 -0.57 11.66
CA GLU A 97 2.44 -0.42 13.10
C GLU A 97 1.55 0.79 13.38
N CYS A 98 0.68 0.68 14.38
CA CYS A 98 -0.07 1.77 15.00
C CYS A 98 0.14 1.69 16.50
N ASP A 99 0.56 2.77 17.16
CA ASP A 99 0.84 2.81 18.59
C ASP A 99 1.77 1.66 19.08
N ASN A 100 2.80 1.35 18.28
CA ASN A 100 3.75 0.23 18.47
C ASN A 100 3.12 -1.18 18.44
N VAL A 101 1.87 -1.30 18.01
CA VAL A 101 1.19 -2.59 17.79
C VAL A 101 1.27 -2.94 16.30
N LYS A 102 1.64 -4.18 15.98
CA LYS A 102 1.67 -4.67 14.60
C LYS A 102 0.25 -4.73 14.02
N VAL A 103 0.03 -3.98 12.96
CA VAL A 103 -1.25 -3.87 12.25
C VAL A 103 -1.26 -4.70 10.98
N ALA A 104 -0.17 -4.66 10.22
CA ALA A 104 -0.03 -5.47 9.02
C ALA A 104 1.43 -5.90 8.78
N ASP A 105 1.58 -6.92 7.96
CA ASP A 105 2.87 -7.48 7.55
C ASP A 105 2.78 -7.86 6.08
N PHE A 106 3.65 -7.33 5.26
CA PHE A 106 3.76 -7.68 3.85
C PHE A 106 5.03 -8.48 3.63
N GLU A 107 4.90 -9.74 3.29
CA GLU A 107 6.01 -10.65 2.99
C GLU A 107 6.17 -10.77 1.47
N ARG A 108 7.36 -10.44 0.94
CA ARG A 108 7.63 -10.51 -0.49
C ARG A 108 8.35 -11.81 -0.84
N HIS A 109 7.74 -12.62 -1.71
CA HIS A 109 8.34 -13.87 -2.19
C HIS A 109 8.59 -13.82 -3.70
N ALA A 110 9.83 -14.13 -4.11
CA ALA A 110 10.32 -13.95 -5.48
C ALA A 110 9.56 -14.75 -6.55
N LEU A 111 8.91 -15.87 -6.21
CA LEU A 111 8.41 -16.82 -7.21
C LEU A 111 6.89 -17.02 -7.29
N ARG A 112 6.06 -16.68 -6.28
CA ARG A 112 4.58 -16.51 -6.38
C ARG A 112 3.78 -16.33 -5.08
N ASP A 113 4.40 -16.19 -3.91
CA ASP A 113 3.69 -16.26 -2.63
C ASP A 113 3.73 -14.98 -1.80
N SER A 114 3.78 -13.81 -2.45
CA SER A 114 3.73 -12.56 -1.67
C SER A 114 2.41 -12.51 -0.90
N LYS A 115 2.47 -12.13 0.38
CA LYS A 115 1.32 -12.15 1.29
C LYS A 115 1.22 -10.83 2.02
N LEU A 116 -0.01 -10.38 2.22
CA LEU A 116 -0.32 -9.29 3.12
C LEU A 116 -1.17 -9.84 4.27
N CYS A 117 -0.61 -9.86 5.47
CA CYS A 117 -1.28 -10.29 6.69
C CYS A 117 -1.74 -9.06 7.46
N VAL A 118 -3.06 -8.85 7.60
CA VAL A 118 -3.66 -7.70 8.28
C VAL A 118 -4.36 -8.15 9.55
N SER A 119 -4.12 -7.44 10.66
CA SER A 119 -4.81 -7.66 11.94
C SER A 119 -6.32 -7.46 11.79
N GLN A 120 -7.13 -8.28 12.49
CA GLN A 120 -8.59 -8.14 12.48
C GLN A 120 -9.05 -6.78 13.03
N HIS A 121 -8.24 -6.14 13.89
CA HIS A 121 -8.57 -4.82 14.44
C HIS A 121 -8.42 -3.68 13.44
N ALA A 122 -7.88 -3.94 12.24
CA ALA A 122 -7.61 -2.92 11.23
C ALA A 122 -8.52 -3.02 9.99
N VAL A 123 -9.64 -3.73 10.11
CA VAL A 123 -10.64 -3.88 9.03
C VAL A 123 -11.15 -2.52 8.55
N ASN A 124 -11.36 -1.57 9.46
CA ASN A 124 -11.87 -0.23 9.15
C ASN A 124 -10.88 0.67 8.38
N VAL A 125 -9.60 0.28 8.31
CA VAL A 125 -8.56 1.01 7.57
C VAL A 125 -7.94 0.17 6.45
N LEU A 126 -8.56 -0.98 6.12
CA LEU A 126 -8.02 -1.97 5.19
C LEU A 126 -7.72 -1.40 3.80
N ASP A 127 -8.61 -0.56 3.25
CA ASP A 127 -8.42 0.04 1.93
C ASP A 127 -7.13 0.88 1.88
N ALA A 128 -6.87 1.67 2.92
CA ALA A 128 -5.65 2.46 3.02
C ALA A 128 -4.41 1.60 3.23
N ILE A 129 -4.51 0.49 3.97
CA ILE A 129 -3.42 -0.48 4.11
C ILE A 129 -3.06 -1.06 2.74
N VAL A 130 -4.04 -1.48 1.94
CA VAL A 130 -3.81 -2.03 0.59
C VAL A 130 -3.15 -0.99 -0.31
N VAL A 131 -3.71 0.23 -0.37
CA VAL A 131 -3.16 1.32 -1.19
C VAL A 131 -1.71 1.63 -0.81
N THR A 132 -1.44 1.83 0.48
CA THR A 132 -0.09 2.18 0.96
C THR A 132 0.91 1.03 0.83
N THR A 133 0.47 -0.23 0.91
CA THR A 133 1.32 -1.41 0.62
C THR A 133 1.83 -1.37 -0.81
N ILE A 134 0.95 -1.11 -1.79
CA ILE A 134 1.35 -1.01 -3.20
C ILE A 134 2.28 0.18 -3.43
N CYS A 135 2.00 1.33 -2.80
CA CYS A 135 2.89 2.50 -2.88
C CYS A 135 4.31 2.17 -2.39
N MET A 136 4.42 1.54 -1.22
CA MET A 136 5.72 1.13 -0.69
C MET A 136 6.42 0.13 -1.62
N TRP A 137 5.69 -0.88 -2.11
CA TRP A 137 6.27 -1.89 -3.00
C TRP A 137 6.77 -1.27 -4.30
N ARG A 138 6.01 -0.34 -4.89
CA ARG A 138 6.43 0.38 -6.10
C ARG A 138 7.69 1.21 -5.88
N GLU A 139 7.75 1.97 -4.78
CA GLU A 139 8.91 2.80 -4.45
C GLU A 139 10.19 1.96 -4.28
N GLU A 140 10.08 0.77 -3.67
CA GLU A 140 11.21 -0.16 -3.58
C GLU A 140 11.67 -0.66 -4.95
N VAL A 141 10.74 -1.03 -5.84
CA VAL A 141 11.07 -1.50 -7.19
C VAL A 141 11.76 -0.39 -8.00
N GLU A 142 11.25 0.84 -7.92
CA GLU A 142 11.83 1.99 -8.61
C GLU A 142 13.20 2.37 -8.03
N SER A 143 13.37 2.26 -6.70
CA SER A 143 14.66 2.54 -6.03
C SER A 143 15.73 1.49 -6.32
N ALA A 144 15.34 0.25 -6.66
CA ALA A 144 16.28 -0.81 -7.04
C ALA A 144 16.73 -0.74 -8.51
N ALA A 145 16.05 0.06 -9.34
CA ALA A 145 16.31 0.20 -10.77
C ALA A 145 17.23 1.40 -11.11
N GLY A 146 17.47 2.30 -10.15
CA GLY A 146 18.35 3.47 -10.29
C GLY A 146 19.68 3.27 -9.58
#